data_AF-A0A812RKX4-F1
#
_entry.id   AF-A0A812RKX4-F1
#
_cell.length_a   1.000
_cell.length_b   1.000
_cell.length_c   1.000
_cell.angle_alpha   90.00
_cell.angle_beta   90.00
_cell.angle_gamma   90.00
#
_symmetry.space_group_name_H-M   'P 1'
#
loop_
_entity.id
_entity.type
_entity.pdbx_description
1 polymer ?
#
loop_
_entity_poly.entity_id
_entity_poly.type
_entity_poly.pdbx_seq_one_letter_code
_entity_poly.pdbx_strand_id
1 'polypeptide(L)'
;MRGTLDPSDLKDLLDETTSEVQAGFMTGPYHSESEVTAQLGTNLWSLSPRFLLRQGEDSKVRIIDDLKASAVNQAFASSSYLDLQDTDFTVGLLRFISRSVQGEGSVDIPMQDGTSLRGRLCPEMKHRPPLLDKTLDLSKAYRQVAIHPDSRKHAVLGFPGKEGSWQYYLACSLPFGASASVFGFNKIALAVLRILVVKFMALATDFYDDYTLFEFQPAASLLDKIAMRLLSILGWSFAKEGKKFVPFGSTVVSLGVTLDLTSVWDGQIRVSNKPGRLAKLAEMLKPIIAGEPVTRSQLASLHGLINFAGGYVLGFELKPTARMLSRALSGVFLGNTPGLPCRRSAYSDGAFEKGVGTWGALMLDPVTSQRWIFGGQVPDCLMKRWHATAGEQVICEVEAYALAITLFGLRGFLTGRCPGCCVERHAQGSELT
;
A
#
# COMPACT_ATOMS: atom_id res chain seq x y z
N MET A 1 -23.12 -0.57 -28.16
CA MET A 1 -23.67 0.80 -28.10
C MET A 1 -23.97 1.12 -26.65
N ARG A 2 -23.16 1.97 -25.99
CA ARG A 2 -23.53 2.50 -24.67
C ARG A 2 -24.58 3.60 -24.92
N GLY A 3 -25.68 3.57 -24.17
CA GLY A 3 -26.79 4.51 -24.32
C GLY A 3 -26.35 5.96 -24.15
N THR A 4 -27.17 6.88 -24.64
CA THR A 4 -27.04 8.32 -24.40
C THR A 4 -26.73 8.59 -22.93
N LEU A 5 -25.62 9.27 -22.67
CA LEU A 5 -25.20 9.70 -21.33
C LEU A 5 -26.34 10.48 -20.67
N ASP A 6 -26.55 10.27 -19.37
CA ASP A 6 -27.47 11.10 -18.58
C ASP A 6 -27.09 12.58 -18.78
N PRO A 7 -28.06 13.48 -19.05
CA PRO A 7 -27.79 14.90 -19.24
C PRO A 7 -26.97 15.54 -18.10
N SER A 8 -27.13 15.06 -16.87
CA SER A 8 -26.37 15.53 -15.70
C SER A 8 -24.92 15.04 -15.72
N ASP A 9 -24.68 13.78 -16.06
CA ASP A 9 -23.33 13.21 -16.20
C ASP A 9 -22.57 13.83 -17.37
N LEU A 10 -23.27 14.14 -18.48
CA LEU A 10 -22.67 14.84 -19.61
C LEU A 10 -22.23 16.26 -19.22
N LYS A 11 -23.04 16.96 -18.41
CA LYS A 11 -22.70 18.29 -17.90
C LYS A 11 -21.44 18.23 -17.03
N ASP A 12 -21.41 17.36 -16.02
CA ASP A 12 -20.26 17.22 -15.12
C ASP A 12 -18.98 16.81 -15.87
N LEU A 13 -19.12 15.94 -16.88
CA LEU A 13 -18.02 15.53 -17.76
C LEU A 13 -17.47 16.71 -18.59
N LEU A 14 -18.35 17.55 -19.15
CA LEU A 14 -17.96 18.75 -19.88
C LEU A 14 -17.32 19.80 -18.98
N ASP A 15 -17.87 20.01 -17.78
CA ASP A 15 -17.36 20.98 -16.82
C ASP A 15 -15.93 20.63 -16.38
N GLU A 16 -15.67 19.37 -16.00
CA GLU A 16 -14.30 18.95 -15.62
C GLU A 16 -13.35 18.95 -16.84
N THR A 17 -13.81 18.53 -18.02
CA THR A 17 -12.98 18.57 -19.24
C THR A 17 -12.61 20.01 -19.60
N THR A 18 -13.54 20.96 -19.46
CA THR A 18 -13.28 22.39 -19.67
C THR A 18 -12.28 22.92 -18.65
N SER A 19 -12.37 22.48 -17.39
CA SER A 19 -11.38 22.81 -16.36
C SER A 19 -9.98 22.28 -16.71
N GLU A 20 -9.88 21.05 -17.23
CA GLU A 20 -8.60 20.48 -17.68
C GLU A 20 -8.01 21.23 -18.89
N VAL A 21 -8.85 21.70 -19.82
CA VAL A 21 -8.43 22.58 -20.94
C VAL A 21 -7.91 23.91 -20.42
N GLN A 22 -8.65 24.58 -19.53
CA GLN A 22 -8.24 25.87 -18.94
C GLN A 22 -6.94 25.77 -18.14
N ALA A 23 -6.71 24.63 -17.49
CA ALA A 23 -5.46 24.33 -16.79
C ALA A 23 -4.29 23.98 -17.73
N GLY A 24 -4.52 23.88 -19.04
CA GLY A 24 -3.50 23.54 -20.04
C GLY A 24 -3.13 22.06 -20.09
N PHE A 25 -3.90 21.18 -19.44
CA PHE A 25 -3.66 19.73 -19.48
C PHE A 25 -4.07 19.09 -20.80
N MET A 26 -4.87 19.79 -21.60
CA MET A 26 -5.38 19.32 -22.89
C MET A 26 -5.79 20.48 -23.79
N THR A 27 -5.95 20.17 -25.07
CA THR A 27 -6.46 21.10 -26.08
C THR A 27 -7.74 20.58 -26.71
N GLY A 28 -8.53 21.50 -27.26
CA GLY A 28 -9.86 21.25 -27.82
C GLY A 28 -10.89 22.25 -27.29
N PRO A 29 -12.19 21.99 -27.48
CA PRO A 29 -12.73 20.84 -28.20
C PRO A 29 -12.39 20.88 -29.70
N TYR A 30 -12.24 19.70 -30.29
CA TYR A 30 -12.30 19.49 -31.74
C TYR A 30 -13.62 18.80 -32.06
N HIS A 31 -14.25 19.17 -33.18
CA HIS A 31 -15.60 18.72 -33.52
C HIS A 31 -15.62 17.66 -34.64
N SER A 32 -14.46 17.34 -35.20
CA SER A 32 -14.32 16.32 -36.24
C SER A 32 -13.00 15.57 -36.15
N GLU A 33 -12.99 14.33 -36.65
CA GLU A 33 -11.75 13.53 -36.79
C GLU A 33 -10.73 14.21 -37.73
N SER A 34 -11.22 14.98 -38.70
CA SER A 34 -10.39 15.77 -39.62
C SER A 34 -9.63 16.88 -38.91
N GLU A 35 -10.26 17.58 -37.95
CA GLU A 35 -9.59 18.59 -37.12
C GLU A 35 -8.50 17.97 -36.25
N VAL A 36 -8.79 16.81 -35.62
CA VAL A 36 -7.80 16.07 -34.81
C VAL A 36 -6.63 15.63 -35.68
N THR A 37 -6.91 15.11 -36.87
CA THR A 37 -5.90 14.68 -37.85
C THR A 37 -5.02 15.85 -38.31
N ALA A 38 -5.60 17.01 -38.59
CA ALA A 38 -4.86 18.21 -38.94
C ALA A 38 -3.98 18.69 -37.79
N GLN A 39 -4.49 18.67 -36.56
CA GLN A 39 -3.75 19.04 -35.36
C GLN A 39 -2.56 18.12 -35.08
N LEU A 40 -2.72 16.81 -35.31
CA LEU A 40 -1.67 15.81 -35.08
C LEU A 40 -0.71 15.65 -36.27
N GLY A 41 -1.08 16.17 -37.44
CA GLY A 41 -0.34 15.95 -38.69
C GLY A 41 -0.37 14.50 -39.19
N THR A 42 -1.28 13.66 -38.66
CA THR A 42 -1.43 12.26 -39.02
C THR A 42 -2.84 11.79 -38.76
N ASN A 43 -3.35 10.88 -39.59
CA ASN A 43 -4.62 10.18 -39.37
C ASN A 43 -4.44 8.87 -38.59
N LEU A 44 -3.20 8.53 -38.20
CA LEU A 44 -2.86 7.32 -37.43
C LEU A 44 -2.83 7.64 -35.93
N TRP A 45 -4.01 7.84 -35.35
CA TRP A 45 -4.19 8.12 -33.92
C TRP A 45 -5.22 7.20 -33.28
N SER A 46 -5.21 7.12 -31.95
CA SER A 46 -6.07 6.20 -31.18
C SER A 46 -7.04 7.00 -30.31
N LEU A 47 -8.35 6.76 -30.48
CA LEU A 47 -9.39 7.34 -29.64
C LEU A 47 -9.57 6.55 -28.35
N SER A 48 -9.39 7.20 -27.20
CA SER A 48 -9.76 6.64 -25.90
C SER A 48 -11.07 7.28 -25.42
N PRO A 49 -12.16 6.51 -25.30
CA PRO A 49 -13.42 7.01 -24.78
C PRO A 49 -13.24 7.53 -23.36
N ARG A 50 -13.76 8.73 -23.11
CA ARG A 50 -13.78 9.33 -21.78
C ARG A 50 -15.16 9.15 -21.15
N PHE A 51 -15.20 8.80 -19.87
CA PHE A 51 -16.45 8.64 -19.14
C PHE A 51 -16.32 9.10 -17.69
N LEU A 52 -17.48 9.35 -17.08
CA LEU A 52 -17.60 9.77 -15.70
C LEU A 52 -17.88 8.56 -14.79
N LEU A 53 -17.26 8.56 -13.62
CA LEU A 53 -17.51 7.62 -12.54
C LEU A 53 -17.81 8.42 -11.26
N ARG A 54 -18.94 8.13 -10.61
CA ARG A 54 -19.24 8.66 -9.26
C ARG A 54 -18.77 7.65 -8.21
N GLN A 55 -17.90 8.09 -7.31
CA GLN A 55 -17.28 7.20 -6.32
C GLN A 55 -17.45 7.73 -4.89
N GLY A 56 -17.82 6.81 -3.99
CA GLY A 56 -17.93 7.08 -2.54
C GLY A 56 -19.29 7.64 -2.11
N GLU A 57 -19.44 7.84 -0.80
CA GLU A 57 -20.67 8.36 -0.18
C GLU A 57 -20.97 9.80 -0.65
N ASP A 58 -19.92 10.59 -0.90
CA ASP A 58 -20.04 11.97 -1.41
C ASP A 58 -20.29 12.04 -2.93
N SER A 59 -20.52 10.90 -3.61
CA SER A 59 -20.70 10.82 -5.07
C SER A 59 -19.64 11.60 -5.86
N LYS A 60 -18.39 11.55 -5.40
CA LYS A 60 -17.29 12.32 -5.97
C LYS A 60 -17.11 11.95 -7.44
N VAL A 61 -17.17 12.96 -8.30
CA VAL A 61 -16.97 12.82 -9.75
C VAL A 61 -15.50 12.51 -10.04
N ARG A 62 -15.27 11.46 -10.84
CA ARG A 62 -13.97 11.07 -11.39
C ARG A 62 -14.11 10.89 -12.89
N ILE A 63 -13.28 11.59 -13.64
CA ILE A 63 -13.20 11.42 -15.09
C ILE A 63 -12.15 10.34 -15.39
N ILE A 64 -12.54 9.37 -16.20
CA ILE A 64 -11.73 8.21 -16.56
C ILE A 64 -11.52 8.18 -18.07
N ASP A 65 -10.27 8.00 -18.48
CA ASP A 65 -9.87 7.83 -19.87
C ASP A 65 -9.71 6.30 -20.13
N ASP A 66 -10.56 5.71 -20.98
CA ASP A 66 -10.57 4.25 -21.24
C ASP A 66 -9.46 3.85 -22.22
N LEU A 67 -8.23 3.83 -21.71
CA LEU A 67 -7.02 3.46 -22.45
C LEU A 67 -6.90 1.95 -22.71
N LYS A 68 -7.85 1.16 -22.18
CA LYS A 68 -8.01 -0.25 -22.54
C LYS A 68 -8.80 -0.38 -23.84
N ALA A 69 -9.85 0.43 -24.03
CA ALA A 69 -10.64 0.43 -25.27
C ALA A 69 -9.82 0.82 -26.50
N SER A 70 -8.83 1.70 -26.34
CA SER A 70 -7.92 2.12 -27.41
C SER A 70 -6.69 1.21 -27.57
N ALA A 71 -6.59 0.14 -26.78
CA ALA A 71 -5.43 -0.77 -26.71
C ALA A 71 -4.07 -0.11 -26.37
N VAL A 72 -4.05 1.17 -25.99
CA VAL A 72 -2.82 1.90 -25.61
C VAL A 72 -2.09 1.19 -24.46
N ASN A 73 -2.84 0.71 -23.46
CA ASN A 73 -2.25 -0.04 -22.35
C ASN A 73 -1.69 -1.40 -22.77
N GLN A 74 -2.27 -2.05 -23.78
CA GLN A 74 -1.78 -3.35 -24.27
C GLN A 74 -0.51 -3.21 -25.10
N ALA A 75 -0.36 -2.07 -25.79
CA ALA A 75 0.83 -1.75 -26.57
C ALA A 75 2.03 -1.29 -25.71
N PHE A 76 1.80 -0.97 -24.44
CA PHE A 76 2.86 -0.54 -23.54
C PHE A 76 3.57 -1.72 -22.89
N ALA A 77 4.90 -1.68 -22.88
CA ALA A 77 5.75 -2.55 -22.09
C ALA A 77 6.80 -1.73 -21.33
N SER A 78 7.18 -2.17 -20.14
CA SER A 78 8.26 -1.60 -19.35
C SER A 78 9.33 -2.65 -19.09
N SER A 79 10.60 -2.29 -19.28
CA SER A 79 11.74 -3.06 -18.81
C SER A 79 12.17 -2.68 -17.38
N SER A 80 11.58 -1.62 -16.81
CA SER A 80 11.87 -1.15 -15.47
C SER A 80 10.85 -1.73 -14.48
N TYR A 81 11.33 -2.21 -13.33
CA TYR A 81 10.49 -2.51 -12.17
C TYR A 81 10.25 -1.22 -11.37
N LEU A 82 9.03 -1.01 -10.89
CA LEU A 82 8.73 0.08 -9.96
C LEU A 82 8.82 -0.46 -8.54
N ASP A 83 9.80 0.04 -7.79
CA ASP A 83 9.92 -0.22 -6.37
C ASP A 83 9.44 1.03 -5.63
N LEU A 84 8.26 0.91 -5.01
CA LEU A 84 7.59 2.02 -4.31
C LEU A 84 7.77 1.85 -2.82
N GLN A 85 7.95 2.96 -2.09
CA GLN A 85 8.21 2.92 -0.65
C GLN A 85 6.89 2.97 0.11
N ASP A 86 6.23 1.81 0.15
CA ASP A 86 4.94 1.64 0.81
C ASP A 86 5.01 1.80 2.34
N THR A 87 3.91 1.45 3.01
CA THR A 87 3.83 1.52 4.48
C THR A 87 4.86 0.62 5.16
N ASP A 88 5.16 -0.56 4.62
CA ASP A 88 6.12 -1.50 5.22
C ASP A 88 7.54 -0.95 5.11
N PHE A 89 7.91 -0.39 3.95
CA PHE A 89 9.17 0.32 3.79
C PHE A 89 9.26 1.50 4.78
N THR A 90 8.22 2.30 4.88
CA THR A 90 8.16 3.48 5.74
C THR A 90 8.34 3.09 7.22
N VAL A 91 7.67 2.03 7.68
CA VAL A 91 7.81 1.51 9.04
C VAL A 91 9.20 0.91 9.26
N GLY A 92 9.77 0.25 8.26
CA GLY A 92 11.15 -0.24 8.27
C GLY A 92 12.17 0.89 8.45
N LEU A 93 12.00 2.00 7.73
CA LEU A 93 12.83 3.21 7.87
C LEU A 93 12.70 3.81 9.27
N LEU A 94 11.47 3.96 9.79
CA LEU A 94 11.25 4.46 11.14
C LEU A 94 11.91 3.57 12.20
N ARG A 95 11.78 2.25 12.06
CA ARG A 95 12.44 1.28 12.96
C ARG A 95 13.95 1.42 12.90
N PHE A 96 14.51 1.63 11.70
CA PHE A 96 15.92 1.89 11.51
C PHE A 96 16.36 3.19 12.20
N ILE A 97 15.62 4.28 12.03
CA ILE A 97 15.87 5.57 12.70
C ILE A 97 15.83 5.39 14.23
N SER A 98 14.77 4.76 14.75
CA SER A 98 14.58 4.51 16.18
C SER A 98 15.76 3.74 16.78
N ARG A 99 16.21 2.65 16.13
CA ARG A 99 17.40 1.90 16.57
C ARG A 99 18.68 2.72 16.52
N SER A 100 18.83 3.55 15.48
CA SER A 100 20.03 4.37 15.28
C SER A 100 20.20 5.42 16.39
N VAL A 101 19.11 5.92 16.96
CA VAL A 101 19.14 6.96 18.01
C VAL A 101 19.16 6.40 19.44
N GLN A 102 19.06 5.07 19.62
CA GLN A 102 19.09 4.43 20.94
C GLN A 102 20.49 4.33 21.56
N GLY A 103 21.55 4.45 20.76
CA GLY A 103 22.93 4.36 21.26
C GLY A 103 23.28 5.51 22.22
N GLU A 104 24.13 5.24 23.21
CA GLU A 104 24.61 6.25 24.17
C GLU A 104 25.57 7.25 23.50
N GLY A 105 25.00 8.22 22.77
CA GLY A 105 25.75 9.31 22.14
C GLY A 105 26.50 8.92 20.85
N SER A 106 26.38 7.67 20.40
CA SER A 106 26.95 7.18 19.14
C SER A 106 25.94 6.38 18.33
N VAL A 107 26.06 6.46 17.01
CA VAL A 107 25.34 5.65 16.03
C VAL A 107 26.31 4.61 15.48
N ASP A 108 25.90 3.34 15.47
CA ASP A 108 26.61 2.25 14.78
C ASP A 108 25.60 1.51 13.90
N ILE A 109 25.82 1.57 12.58
CA ILE A 109 24.97 0.94 11.58
C ILE A 109 25.80 -0.14 10.86
N PRO A 110 25.52 -1.44 11.10
CA PRO A 110 26.18 -2.51 10.37
C PRO A 110 25.70 -2.54 8.92
N MET A 111 26.64 -2.72 8.00
CA MET A 111 26.44 -2.80 6.56
C MET A 111 26.46 -4.26 6.10
N GLN A 112 25.92 -4.53 4.90
CA GLN A 112 25.87 -5.89 4.35
C GLN A 112 27.25 -6.46 4.01
N ASP A 113 28.24 -5.60 3.72
CA ASP A 113 29.61 -6.00 3.42
C ASP A 113 30.45 -6.30 4.68
N GLY A 114 29.82 -6.35 5.86
CA GLY A 114 30.48 -6.57 7.15
C GLY A 114 31.16 -5.32 7.73
N THR A 115 31.10 -4.17 7.03
CA THR A 115 31.57 -2.90 7.58
C THR A 115 30.52 -2.27 8.51
N SER A 116 30.91 -1.25 9.28
CA SER A 116 30.01 -0.48 10.15
C SER A 116 30.16 1.01 9.86
N LEU A 117 29.04 1.70 9.64
CA LEU A 117 29.01 3.16 9.66
C LEU A 117 28.88 3.63 11.11
N ARG A 118 29.91 4.31 11.60
CA ARG A 118 29.94 4.86 12.95
C ARG A 118 29.95 6.37 12.94
N GLY A 119 29.14 6.96 13.81
CA GLY A 119 29.04 8.40 13.97
C GLY A 119 28.75 8.78 15.42
N ARG A 120 28.94 10.06 15.75
CA ARG A 120 28.46 10.61 17.03
C ARG A 120 27.12 11.28 16.81
N LEU A 121 26.18 11.05 17.73
CA LEU A 121 24.96 11.83 17.78
C LEU A 121 25.31 13.28 18.11
N CYS A 122 24.66 14.23 17.44
CA CYS A 122 24.87 15.63 17.77
C CYS A 122 24.38 15.93 19.20
N PRO A 123 24.96 16.92 19.89
CA PRO A 123 24.63 17.22 21.28
C PRO A 123 23.13 17.42 21.53
N GLU A 124 22.41 17.99 20.57
CA GLU A 124 20.98 18.28 20.63
C GLU A 124 20.15 16.99 20.78
N MET A 125 20.60 15.87 20.21
CA MET A 125 19.93 14.58 20.29
C MET A 125 19.92 14.00 21.70
N LYS A 126 20.81 14.46 22.60
CA LYS A 126 20.79 14.06 24.02
C LYS A 126 19.51 14.49 24.73
N HIS A 127 18.85 15.55 24.24
CA HIS A 127 17.57 16.02 24.77
C HIS A 127 16.37 15.20 24.29
N ARG A 128 16.60 14.15 23.51
CA ARG A 128 15.57 13.28 22.93
C ARG A 128 14.47 14.08 22.23
N PRO A 129 14.82 14.96 21.27
CA PRO A 129 13.83 15.78 20.57
C PRO A 129 12.76 14.90 19.90
N PRO A 130 11.48 15.31 19.87
CA PRO A 130 10.45 14.55 19.17
C PRO A 130 10.79 14.34 17.70
N LEU A 131 10.61 13.11 17.20
CA LEU A 131 10.54 12.84 15.76
C LEU A 131 9.14 13.19 15.28
N LEU A 132 9.05 13.95 14.20
CA LEU A 132 7.79 14.35 13.59
C LEU A 132 7.70 13.81 12.17
N ASP A 133 6.47 13.54 11.73
CA ASP A 133 6.15 13.18 10.35
C ASP A 133 5.20 14.18 9.69
N LYS A 134 5.30 14.28 8.37
CA LYS A 134 4.41 15.05 7.50
C LYS A 134 4.29 14.36 6.15
N THR A 135 3.16 14.47 5.48
CA THR A 135 3.01 14.03 4.08
C THR A 135 2.75 15.22 3.16
N LEU A 136 3.46 15.30 2.04
CA LEU A 136 3.21 16.25 0.96
C LEU A 136 2.46 15.55 -0.17
N ASP A 137 1.29 16.08 -0.53
CA ASP A 137 0.38 15.55 -1.55
C ASP A 137 0.49 16.38 -2.84
N LEU A 138 0.96 15.78 -3.94
CA LEU A 138 0.98 16.44 -5.25
C LEU A 138 -0.44 16.52 -5.83
N SER A 139 -0.85 17.71 -6.26
CA SER A 139 -2.21 17.95 -6.76
C SER A 139 -2.37 17.53 -8.22
N LYS A 140 -3.31 16.63 -8.55
CA LYS A 140 -3.49 16.12 -9.93
C LYS A 140 -2.15 15.63 -10.53
N ALA A 141 -1.35 14.90 -9.75
CA ALA A 141 0.08 14.68 -10.00
C ALA A 141 0.45 14.25 -11.43
N TYR A 142 -0.19 13.21 -11.97
CA TYR A 142 0.03 12.76 -13.35
C TYR A 142 -0.18 13.88 -14.39
N ARG A 143 -1.22 14.70 -14.21
CA ARG A 143 -1.59 15.78 -15.15
C ARG A 143 -0.57 16.92 -15.17
N GLN A 144 0.37 16.98 -14.23
CA GLN A 144 1.42 17.99 -14.24
C GLN A 144 2.62 17.61 -15.13
N VAL A 145 2.69 16.35 -15.57
CA VAL A 145 3.77 15.85 -16.42
C VAL A 145 3.34 15.84 -17.87
N ALA A 146 4.11 16.48 -18.74
CA ALA A 146 3.82 16.53 -20.18
C ALA A 146 4.00 15.18 -20.88
N ILE A 147 3.20 14.96 -21.92
CA ILE A 147 3.38 13.85 -22.87
C ILE A 147 4.35 14.29 -23.97
N HIS A 148 5.27 13.41 -24.35
CA HIS A 148 6.13 13.62 -25.51
C HIS A 148 5.29 13.86 -26.79
N PRO A 149 5.65 14.85 -27.65
CA PRO A 149 4.87 15.17 -28.86
C PRO A 149 4.51 13.95 -29.72
N ASP A 150 5.46 13.04 -29.94
CA ASP A 150 5.25 11.83 -30.75
C ASP A 150 4.25 10.83 -30.15
N SER A 151 4.03 10.90 -28.84
CA SER A 151 3.08 10.04 -28.14
C SER A 151 1.67 10.64 -28.08
N ARG A 152 1.49 11.91 -28.46
CA ARG A 152 0.18 12.60 -28.43
C ARG A 152 -0.87 11.94 -29.31
N LYS A 153 -0.46 11.29 -30.41
CA LYS A 153 -1.35 10.49 -31.28
C LYS A 153 -2.04 9.32 -30.54
N HIS A 154 -1.54 8.91 -29.38
CA HIS A 154 -2.16 7.89 -28.52
C HIS A 154 -2.94 8.48 -27.34
N ALA A 155 -3.07 9.82 -27.30
CA ALA A 155 -3.67 10.57 -26.21
C ALA A 155 -4.91 11.36 -26.66
N VAL A 156 -5.56 10.92 -27.75
CA VAL A 156 -6.84 11.48 -28.19
C VAL A 156 -7.94 10.93 -27.31
N LEU A 157 -8.71 11.82 -26.72
CA LEU A 157 -9.83 11.54 -25.83
C LEU A 157 -11.11 11.99 -26.50
N GLY A 158 -12.23 11.32 -26.24
CA GLY A 158 -13.51 11.80 -26.74
C GLY A 158 -14.72 11.15 -26.10
N PHE A 159 -15.85 11.83 -26.24
CA PHE A 159 -17.15 11.37 -25.79
C PHE A 159 -18.27 12.00 -26.62
N PRO A 160 -19.44 11.35 -26.73
CA PRO A 160 -20.59 11.92 -27.42
C PRO A 160 -21.17 13.10 -26.63
N GLY A 161 -21.34 14.23 -27.30
CA GLY A 161 -21.99 15.43 -26.82
C GLY A 161 -23.53 15.37 -26.90
N LYS A 162 -24.17 16.53 -26.74
CA LYS A 162 -25.62 16.67 -26.92
C LYS A 162 -25.95 16.29 -28.37
N GLU A 163 -26.99 15.48 -28.55
CA GLU A 163 -27.45 14.98 -29.87
C GLU A 163 -26.54 13.94 -30.54
N GLY A 164 -25.54 13.40 -29.83
CA GLY A 164 -24.71 12.29 -30.32
C GLY A 164 -23.53 12.71 -31.21
N SER A 165 -23.33 14.02 -31.42
CA SER A 165 -22.13 14.55 -32.06
C SER A 165 -20.90 14.30 -31.17
N TRP A 166 -19.81 13.81 -31.73
CA TRP A 166 -18.59 13.55 -30.94
C TRP A 166 -17.83 14.84 -30.64
N GLN A 167 -17.29 14.93 -29.42
CA GLN A 167 -16.31 15.95 -29.04
C GLN A 167 -14.98 15.27 -28.75
N TYR A 168 -13.91 15.83 -29.29
CA TYR A 168 -12.57 15.30 -29.18
C TYR A 168 -11.65 16.29 -28.47
N TYR A 169 -10.70 15.74 -27.74
CA TYR A 169 -9.69 16.48 -26.99
C TYR A 169 -8.35 15.79 -27.13
N LEU A 170 -7.27 16.57 -27.08
CA LEU A 170 -5.92 16.03 -27.10
C LEU A 170 -5.27 16.25 -25.75
N ALA A 171 -4.99 15.18 -25.01
CA ALA A 171 -4.26 15.31 -23.76
C ALA A 171 -2.81 15.71 -24.00
N CYS A 172 -2.37 16.77 -23.32
CA CYS A 172 -1.01 17.27 -23.34
C CYS A 172 -0.19 16.81 -22.14
N SER A 173 -0.85 16.28 -21.11
CA SER A 173 -0.24 15.71 -19.91
C SER A 173 -0.68 14.28 -19.63
N LEU A 174 0.13 13.54 -18.87
CA LEU A 174 -0.03 12.10 -18.66
C LEU A 174 -1.48 11.76 -18.25
N PRO A 175 -2.18 10.90 -19.00
CA PRO A 175 -3.56 10.57 -18.71
C PRO A 175 -3.66 9.61 -17.54
N PHE A 176 -4.76 9.75 -16.80
CA PHE A 176 -5.11 8.78 -15.77
C PHE A 176 -5.56 7.47 -16.41
N GLY A 177 -5.15 6.34 -15.85
CA GLY A 177 -5.47 5.01 -16.40
C GLY A 177 -4.50 4.47 -17.44
N ALA A 178 -3.48 5.25 -17.84
CA ALA A 178 -2.38 4.75 -18.67
C ALA A 178 -1.35 4.03 -17.81
N SER A 179 -1.00 2.79 -18.17
CA SER A 179 0.12 2.08 -17.55
C SER A 179 1.42 2.86 -17.73
N ALA A 180 1.67 3.41 -18.92
CA ALA A 180 2.83 4.24 -19.21
C ALA A 180 2.93 5.48 -18.30
N SER A 181 1.79 6.12 -17.97
CA SER A 181 1.75 7.27 -17.07
C SER A 181 2.27 6.94 -15.69
N VAL A 182 1.93 5.75 -15.17
CA VAL A 182 2.40 5.28 -13.86
C VAL A 182 3.92 5.17 -13.82
N PHE A 183 4.51 4.52 -14.83
CA PHE A 183 5.97 4.39 -14.90
C PHE A 183 6.67 5.73 -15.16
N GLY A 184 6.13 6.54 -16.07
CA GLY A 184 6.71 7.85 -16.41
C GLY A 184 6.72 8.80 -15.21
N PHE A 185 5.59 8.90 -14.50
CA PHE A 185 5.47 9.76 -13.33
C PHE A 185 6.36 9.29 -12.18
N ASN A 186 6.34 8.00 -11.82
CA ASN A 186 7.12 7.50 -10.68
C ASN A 186 8.64 7.66 -10.89
N LYS A 187 9.15 7.60 -12.13
CA LYS A 187 10.56 7.90 -12.40
C LYS A 187 10.91 9.35 -12.05
N ILE A 188 10.00 10.29 -12.32
CA ILE A 188 10.19 11.70 -11.96
C ILE A 188 10.01 11.89 -10.46
N ALA A 189 9.03 11.21 -9.85
CA ALA A 189 8.79 11.27 -8.41
C ALA A 189 10.02 10.79 -7.61
N LEU A 190 10.60 9.66 -8.01
CA LEU A 190 11.85 9.14 -7.45
C LEU A 190 13.03 10.11 -7.66
N ALA A 191 13.07 10.88 -8.74
CA ALA A 191 14.09 11.91 -8.93
C ALA A 191 13.92 13.07 -7.93
N VAL A 192 12.68 13.48 -7.63
CA VAL A 192 12.39 14.47 -6.58
C VAL A 192 12.79 13.92 -5.21
N LEU A 193 12.41 12.68 -4.89
CA LEU A 193 12.84 11.99 -3.66
C LEU A 193 14.36 11.98 -3.55
N ARG A 194 15.07 11.65 -4.64
CA ARG A 194 16.53 11.62 -4.66
C ARG A 194 17.14 12.98 -4.34
N ILE A 195 16.55 14.07 -4.84
CA ILE A 195 16.99 15.43 -4.50
C ILE A 195 16.77 15.70 -3.00
N LEU A 196 15.59 15.37 -2.46
CA LEU A 196 15.29 15.51 -1.02
C LEU A 196 16.32 14.77 -0.16
N VAL A 197 16.54 13.48 -0.45
CA VAL A 197 17.43 12.63 0.35
C VAL A 197 18.90 13.00 0.19
N VAL A 198 19.39 13.24 -1.04
CA VAL A 198 20.83 13.42 -1.27
C VAL A 198 21.29 14.87 -1.10
N LYS A 199 20.48 15.85 -1.51
CA LYS A 199 20.87 17.26 -1.45
C LYS A 199 20.48 17.92 -0.14
N PHE A 200 19.35 17.52 0.43
CA PHE A 200 18.83 18.10 1.67
C PHE A 200 18.95 17.17 2.87
N MET A 201 19.49 15.96 2.70
CA MET A 201 19.62 14.95 3.76
C MET A 201 18.28 14.64 4.44
N ALA A 202 17.17 14.84 3.71
CA ALA A 202 15.84 14.64 4.25
C ALA A 202 15.59 13.15 4.46
N LEU A 203 15.05 12.80 5.63
CA LEU A 203 14.46 11.49 5.85
C LEU A 203 13.10 11.49 5.17
N ALA A 204 13.01 10.85 4.00
CA ALA A 204 11.81 10.91 3.18
C ALA A 204 11.51 9.55 2.53
N THR A 205 10.23 9.28 2.34
CA THR A 205 9.74 8.19 1.49
C THR A 205 8.81 8.71 0.40
N ASP A 206 8.71 7.97 -0.70
CA ASP A 206 7.84 8.24 -1.84
C ASP A 206 6.89 7.07 -2.11
N PHE A 207 5.60 7.37 -2.18
CA PHE A 207 4.60 6.43 -2.66
C PHE A 207 3.68 7.14 -3.66
N TYR A 208 4.02 7.06 -4.94
CA TYR A 208 3.36 7.79 -6.02
C TYR A 208 3.42 9.32 -5.81
N ASP A 209 2.30 9.94 -5.47
CA ASP A 209 2.14 11.39 -5.32
C ASP A 209 2.28 11.86 -3.86
N ASP A 210 2.44 10.92 -2.93
CA ASP A 210 2.64 11.16 -1.50
C ASP A 210 4.14 11.09 -1.14
N TYR A 211 4.70 12.21 -0.68
CA TYR A 211 6.04 12.23 -0.06
C TYR A 211 5.91 12.32 1.45
N THR A 212 6.31 11.28 2.17
CA THR A 212 6.31 11.30 3.63
C THR A 212 7.67 11.73 4.14
N LEU A 213 7.72 12.83 4.88
CA LEU A 213 8.92 13.42 5.44
C LEU A 213 8.98 13.16 6.94
N PHE A 214 10.18 12.91 7.44
CA PHE A 214 10.47 12.73 8.86
C PHE A 214 11.58 13.69 9.28
N GLU A 215 11.45 14.31 10.45
CA GLU A 215 12.51 15.15 10.99
C GLU A 215 12.36 15.35 12.50
N PHE A 216 13.48 15.49 13.19
CA PHE A 216 13.51 15.82 14.62
C PHE A 216 13.28 17.32 14.84
N GLN A 217 12.66 17.68 15.97
CA GLN A 217 12.64 19.07 16.38
C GLN A 217 14.04 19.58 16.75
N PRO A 218 14.36 20.86 16.49
CA PRO A 218 13.51 21.89 15.87
C PRO A 218 13.58 21.94 14.32
N ALA A 219 14.36 21.07 13.69
CA ALA A 219 14.68 21.12 12.26
C ALA A 219 13.48 20.86 11.33
N ALA A 220 12.42 20.20 11.82
CA ALA A 220 11.21 19.90 11.04
C ALA A 220 10.61 21.14 10.34
N SER A 221 10.61 22.29 11.01
CA SER A 221 10.09 23.54 10.44
C SER A 221 10.95 24.07 9.27
N LEU A 222 12.24 23.79 9.27
CA LEU A 222 13.16 24.13 8.18
C LEU A 222 12.98 23.16 7.02
N LEU A 223 12.90 21.86 7.30
CA LEU A 223 12.66 20.84 6.25
C LEU A 223 11.34 21.10 5.52
N ASP A 224 10.28 21.50 6.23
CA ASP A 224 9.00 21.84 5.61
C ASP A 224 9.16 22.93 4.54
N LYS A 225 9.83 24.03 4.91
CA LYS A 225 10.10 25.15 4.01
C LYS A 225 10.96 24.72 2.83
N ILE A 226 12.00 23.91 3.07
CA ILE A 226 12.89 23.40 2.01
C ILE A 226 12.10 22.56 1.01
N ALA A 227 11.32 21.59 1.48
CA ALA A 227 10.57 20.68 0.62
C ALA A 227 9.50 21.41 -0.19
N MET A 228 8.71 22.29 0.46
CA MET A 228 7.72 23.10 -0.24
C MET A 228 8.35 24.05 -1.27
N ARG A 229 9.52 24.64 -0.95
CA ARG A 229 10.24 25.52 -1.87
C ARG A 229 10.82 24.74 -3.05
N LEU A 230 11.37 23.55 -2.80
CA LEU A 230 11.87 22.66 -3.85
C LEU A 230 10.76 22.33 -4.85
N LEU A 231 9.61 21.84 -4.37
CA LEU A 231 8.47 21.52 -5.23
C LEU A 231 8.01 22.75 -6.03
N SER A 232 7.94 23.92 -5.40
CA SER A 232 7.56 25.16 -6.08
C SER A 232 8.55 25.59 -7.17
N ILE A 233 9.86 25.44 -6.93
CA ILE A 233 10.91 25.77 -7.93
C ILE A 233 10.84 24.81 -9.12
N LEU A 234 10.60 23.53 -8.85
CA LEU A 234 10.43 22.50 -9.89
C LEU A 234 9.10 22.64 -10.66
N GLY A 235 8.22 23.57 -10.26
CA GLY A 235 6.94 23.81 -10.92
C GLY A 235 5.82 22.86 -10.49
N TRP A 236 6.01 22.08 -9.42
CA TRP A 236 4.98 21.21 -8.89
C TRP A 236 3.91 22.00 -8.13
N SER A 237 2.66 21.68 -8.45
CA SER A 237 1.46 22.00 -7.68
C SER A 237 1.22 20.93 -6.63
N PHE A 238 1.00 21.35 -5.39
CA PHE A 238 0.83 20.47 -4.23
C PHE A 238 -0.09 21.14 -3.21
N ALA A 239 -0.63 20.34 -2.29
CA ALA A 239 -1.48 20.85 -1.21
C ALA A 239 -0.67 21.78 -0.28
N LYS A 240 -1.09 23.05 -0.18
CA LYS A 240 -0.48 24.05 0.72
C LYS A 240 -1.40 24.45 1.89
N GLU A 241 -2.69 24.13 1.78
CA GLU A 241 -3.73 24.50 2.73
C GLU A 241 -4.83 23.42 2.77
N GLY A 242 -5.70 23.50 3.77
CA GLY A 242 -6.85 22.61 3.92
C GLY A 242 -6.53 21.23 4.47
N LYS A 243 -7.49 20.30 4.38
CA LYS A 243 -7.43 18.97 5.05
C LYS A 243 -6.28 18.08 4.58
N LYS A 244 -5.73 18.33 3.40
CA LYS A 244 -4.59 17.60 2.82
C LYS A 244 -3.24 18.18 3.26
N PHE A 245 -3.22 19.40 3.79
CA PHE A 245 -2.02 20.04 4.31
C PHE A 245 -2.00 19.92 5.83
N VAL A 246 -1.44 18.81 6.31
CA VAL A 246 -1.26 18.57 7.74
C VAL A 246 0.17 18.99 8.10
N PRO A 247 0.39 19.82 9.15
CA PRO A 247 1.74 20.17 9.59
C PRO A 247 2.45 18.95 10.17
N PHE A 248 3.76 19.08 10.38
CA PHE A 248 4.54 18.07 11.10
C PHE A 248 3.93 17.77 12.47
N GLY A 249 3.77 16.49 12.79
CA GLY A 249 3.23 16.02 14.07
C GLY A 249 3.92 14.73 14.54
N SER A 250 3.71 14.36 15.80
CA SER A 250 4.16 13.04 16.30
C SER A 250 3.13 11.94 16.10
N THR A 251 1.93 12.31 15.63
CA THR A 251 0.86 11.38 15.30
C THR A 251 0.13 11.89 14.07
N VAL A 252 0.43 11.34 12.90
CA VAL A 252 -0.15 11.77 11.62
C VAL A 252 -0.66 10.58 10.82
N VAL A 253 -1.65 10.84 9.98
CA VAL A 253 -2.17 9.86 9.03
C VAL A 253 -1.36 9.97 7.74
N SER A 254 -0.63 8.91 7.39
CA SER A 254 0.17 8.80 6.17
C SER A 254 -0.10 7.44 5.50
N LEU A 255 -0.15 7.41 4.16
CA LEU A 255 -0.41 6.21 3.35
C LEU A 255 -1.65 5.38 3.77
N GLY A 256 -2.61 6.01 4.44
CA GLY A 256 -3.85 5.38 4.91
C GLY A 256 -3.78 4.71 6.28
N VAL A 257 -2.65 4.81 6.99
CA VAL A 257 -2.44 4.39 8.39
C VAL A 257 -2.15 5.60 9.28
N THR A 258 -2.31 5.45 10.59
CA THR A 258 -1.82 6.42 11.58
C THR A 258 -0.48 5.94 12.10
N LEU A 259 0.53 6.78 11.98
CA LEU A 259 1.86 6.58 12.57
C LEU A 259 1.91 7.37 13.89
N ASP A 260 2.29 6.71 14.97
CA ASP A 260 2.52 7.33 16.28
C ASP A 260 4.00 7.14 16.66
N LEU A 261 4.70 8.26 16.69
CA LEU A 261 6.15 8.41 16.87
C LEU A 261 6.52 8.92 18.27
N THR A 262 5.54 9.05 19.17
CA THR A 262 5.75 9.65 20.51
C THR A 262 6.76 8.88 21.37
N SER A 263 6.88 7.57 21.16
CA SER A 263 7.80 6.67 21.88
C SER A 263 8.99 6.20 21.04
N VAL A 264 9.36 6.95 19.98
CA VAL A 264 10.45 6.56 19.07
C VAL A 264 11.79 6.38 19.79
N TRP A 265 12.04 7.18 20.82
CA TRP A 265 13.24 7.10 21.66
C TRP A 265 13.27 5.86 22.55
N ASP A 266 12.10 5.30 22.85
CA ASP A 266 11.94 4.08 23.64
C ASP A 266 11.97 2.82 22.75
N GLY A 267 12.28 2.97 21.46
CA GLY A 267 12.30 1.84 20.51
C GLY A 267 10.93 1.44 19.99
N GLN A 268 9.90 2.26 20.23
CA GLN A 268 8.52 1.91 19.91
C GLN A 268 7.96 2.85 18.85
N ILE A 269 7.40 2.24 17.81
CA ILE A 269 6.61 2.92 16.78
C ILE A 269 5.28 2.20 16.72
N ARG A 270 4.18 2.95 16.85
CA ARG A 270 2.85 2.37 16.77
C ARG A 270 2.23 2.70 15.43
N VAL A 271 1.84 1.65 14.70
CA VAL A 271 1.10 1.75 13.45
C VAL A 271 -0.33 1.31 13.73
N SER A 272 -1.30 2.10 13.31
CA SER A 272 -2.71 1.77 13.50
C SER A 272 -3.54 2.16 12.30
N ASN A 273 -4.75 1.62 12.23
CA ASN A 273 -5.70 2.03 11.21
C ASN A 273 -6.06 3.52 11.36
N LYS A 274 -6.22 4.22 10.23
CA LYS A 274 -6.69 5.61 10.26
C LYS A 274 -8.01 5.74 11.05
N PRO A 275 -8.25 6.86 11.74
CA PRO A 275 -9.49 7.08 12.48
C PRO A 275 -10.73 6.85 11.61
N GLY A 276 -11.75 6.22 12.18
CA GLY A 276 -13.00 5.90 11.49
C GLY A 276 -12.97 4.67 10.57
N ARG A 277 -11.80 4.07 10.27
CA ARG A 277 -11.72 2.85 9.44
C ARG A 277 -12.49 1.68 10.06
N LEU A 278 -12.26 1.42 11.35
CA LEU A 278 -12.92 0.32 12.06
C LEU A 278 -14.42 0.57 12.20
N ALA A 279 -14.83 1.81 12.45
CA ALA A 279 -16.24 2.20 12.48
C ALA A 279 -16.91 1.94 11.13
N LYS A 280 -16.30 2.37 10.02
CA LYS A 280 -16.80 2.09 8.67
C LYS A 280 -16.90 0.60 8.36
N LEU A 281 -15.92 -0.20 8.77
CA LEU A 281 -15.97 -1.66 8.64
C LEU A 281 -17.15 -2.24 9.43
N ALA A 282 -17.37 -1.80 10.67
CA ALA A 282 -18.49 -2.23 11.48
C ALA A 282 -19.83 -1.88 10.82
N GLU A 283 -20.00 -0.66 10.31
CA GLU A 283 -21.20 -0.24 9.59
C GLU A 283 -21.44 -1.09 8.33
N MET A 284 -20.41 -1.37 7.53
CA MET A 284 -20.53 -2.21 6.34
C MET A 284 -20.90 -3.66 6.66
N LEU A 285 -20.60 -4.15 7.86
CA LEU A 285 -20.91 -5.50 8.31
C LEU A 285 -22.34 -5.63 8.85
N LYS A 286 -22.95 -4.56 9.38
CA LYS A 286 -24.32 -4.59 9.94
C LYS A 286 -25.37 -5.21 9.00
N PRO A 287 -25.54 -4.78 7.74
CA PRO A 287 -26.55 -5.37 6.85
C PRO A 287 -26.24 -6.84 6.53
N ILE A 288 -24.97 -7.20 6.45
CA ILE A 288 -24.53 -8.59 6.20
C ILE A 288 -24.91 -9.48 7.38
N ILE A 289 -24.69 -9.01 8.61
CA ILE A 289 -25.06 -9.71 9.84
C ILE A 289 -26.59 -9.84 9.95
N ALA A 290 -27.33 -8.83 9.49
CA ALA A 290 -28.79 -8.84 9.43
C ALA A 290 -29.37 -9.78 8.34
N GLY A 291 -28.51 -10.42 7.53
CA GLY A 291 -28.93 -11.33 6.47
C GLY A 291 -29.43 -10.64 5.20
N GLU A 292 -29.16 -9.34 5.04
CA GLU A 292 -29.56 -8.59 3.85
C GLU A 292 -28.74 -9.03 2.62
N PRO A 293 -29.34 -9.01 1.41
CA PRO A 293 -28.63 -9.35 0.19
C PRO A 293 -27.48 -8.36 -0.08
N VAL A 294 -26.27 -8.90 -0.26
CA VAL A 294 -25.06 -8.11 -0.48
C VAL A 294 -24.67 -8.15 -1.96
N THR A 295 -24.38 -6.99 -2.53
CA THR A 295 -23.88 -6.90 -3.91
C THR A 295 -22.40 -7.30 -4.00
N ARG A 296 -21.98 -7.77 -5.18
CA ARG A 296 -20.56 -8.10 -5.45
C ARG A 296 -19.63 -6.90 -5.21
N SER A 297 -20.10 -5.68 -5.51
CA SER A 297 -19.34 -4.43 -5.30
C SER A 297 -19.13 -4.12 -3.82
N GLN A 298 -20.17 -4.28 -2.99
CA GLN A 298 -20.08 -4.11 -1.54
C GLN A 298 -19.11 -5.14 -0.94
N LEU A 299 -19.20 -6.40 -1.37
CA LEU A 299 -18.32 -7.46 -0.91
C LEU A 299 -16.85 -7.24 -1.31
N ALA A 300 -16.60 -6.74 -2.53
CA ALA A 300 -15.27 -6.39 -3.01
C ALA A 300 -14.66 -5.23 -2.21
N SER A 301 -15.48 -4.23 -1.90
CA SER A 301 -15.08 -3.10 -1.08
C SER A 301 -14.74 -3.54 0.35
N LEU A 302 -15.59 -4.37 0.96
CA LEU A 302 -15.36 -4.92 2.29
C LEU A 302 -14.07 -5.76 2.35
N HIS A 303 -13.88 -6.65 1.36
CA HIS A 303 -12.66 -7.45 1.23
C HIS A 303 -11.41 -6.57 1.18
N GLY A 304 -11.40 -5.53 0.34
CA GLY A 304 -10.27 -4.61 0.23
C GLY A 304 -9.98 -3.87 1.54
N LEU A 305 -11.03 -3.39 2.22
CA LEU A 305 -10.90 -2.68 3.49
C LEU A 305 -10.38 -3.58 4.61
N ILE A 306 -10.85 -4.83 4.70
CA ILE A 306 -10.39 -5.82 5.69
C ILE A 306 -8.94 -6.23 5.41
N ASN A 307 -8.60 -6.48 4.14
CA ASN A 307 -7.25 -6.85 3.76
C ASN A 307 -6.25 -5.73 4.09
N PHE A 308 -6.63 -4.48 3.83
CA PHE A 308 -5.83 -3.32 4.24
C PHE A 308 -5.76 -3.18 5.76
N ALA A 309 -6.89 -3.26 6.47
CA ALA A 309 -6.94 -3.07 7.92
C ALA A 309 -6.19 -4.15 8.70
N GLY A 310 -6.14 -5.37 8.16
CA GLY A 310 -5.41 -6.52 8.70
C GLY A 310 -3.95 -6.61 8.26
N GLY A 311 -3.51 -5.78 7.32
CA GLY A 311 -2.13 -5.79 6.81
C GLY A 311 -1.11 -5.31 7.82
N TYR A 312 -1.49 -4.37 8.70
CA TYR A 312 -0.58 -3.67 9.61
C TYR A 312 -0.67 -4.13 11.07
N VAL A 313 -1.51 -5.11 11.37
CA VAL A 313 -1.72 -5.64 12.72
C VAL A 313 -0.96 -6.96 12.85
N LEU A 314 -0.02 -7.01 13.80
CA LEU A 314 0.66 -8.24 14.21
C LEU A 314 -0.38 -9.34 14.51
N GLY A 315 -0.17 -10.53 13.95
CA GLY A 315 -1.06 -11.68 14.15
C GLY A 315 -2.12 -11.91 13.07
N PHE A 316 -2.17 -11.11 11.99
CA PHE A 316 -2.97 -11.39 10.78
C PHE A 316 -4.42 -11.86 11.04
N GLU A 317 -5.05 -11.44 12.15
CA GLU A 317 -6.32 -12.03 12.62
C GLU A 317 -7.46 -11.85 11.62
N LEU A 318 -7.36 -10.82 10.78
CA LEU A 318 -8.32 -10.51 9.72
C LEU A 318 -8.03 -11.21 8.38
N LYS A 319 -6.87 -11.86 8.22
CA LYS A 319 -6.46 -12.54 6.98
C LYS A 319 -7.33 -13.75 6.63
N PRO A 320 -7.79 -14.59 7.59
CA PRO A 320 -8.78 -15.63 7.30
C PRO A 320 -10.08 -15.05 6.74
N THR A 321 -10.59 -13.96 7.35
CA THR A 321 -11.81 -13.27 6.90
C THR A 321 -11.63 -12.69 5.50
N ALA A 322 -10.50 -12.05 5.21
CA ALA A 322 -10.17 -11.57 3.87
C ALA A 322 -10.17 -12.73 2.84
N ARG A 323 -9.52 -13.86 3.15
CA ARG A 323 -9.52 -15.03 2.25
C ARG A 323 -10.91 -15.59 1.99
N MET A 324 -11.79 -15.61 3.00
CA MET A 324 -13.18 -16.07 2.83
C MET A 324 -13.96 -15.15 1.89
N LEU A 325 -13.82 -13.83 2.06
CA LEU A 325 -14.46 -12.86 1.17
C LEU A 325 -13.91 -12.93 -0.27
N SER A 326 -12.60 -13.15 -0.42
CA SER A 326 -11.99 -13.40 -1.73
C SER A 326 -12.60 -14.62 -2.43
N ARG A 327 -12.80 -15.74 -1.70
CA ARG A 327 -13.46 -16.94 -2.25
C ARG A 327 -14.91 -16.66 -2.66
N ALA A 328 -15.67 -15.97 -1.82
CA ALA A 328 -17.03 -15.55 -2.13
C ALA A 328 -17.09 -14.70 -3.41
N LEU A 329 -16.13 -13.79 -3.60
CA LEU A 329 -16.03 -12.94 -4.81
C LEU A 329 -15.65 -13.69 -6.08
N SER A 330 -14.95 -14.83 -5.94
CA SER A 330 -14.56 -15.72 -7.04
C SER A 330 -15.67 -16.69 -7.47
N GLY A 331 -16.83 -16.68 -6.80
CA GLY A 331 -17.95 -17.58 -7.12
C GLY A 331 -17.75 -19.03 -6.64
N VAL A 332 -16.66 -19.32 -5.92
CA VAL A 332 -16.38 -20.64 -5.36
C VAL A 332 -17.08 -20.77 -4.00
N PHE A 333 -18.40 -20.90 -4.02
CA PHE A 333 -19.18 -21.45 -2.91
C PHE A 333 -19.52 -22.91 -3.25
N LEU A 334 -18.59 -23.82 -2.94
CA LEU A 334 -18.92 -25.25 -2.87
C LEU A 334 -19.64 -25.50 -1.54
N GLY A 335 -20.97 -25.56 -1.61
CA GLY A 335 -21.81 -26.20 -0.60
C GLY A 335 -22.17 -25.36 0.62
N ASN A 336 -23.43 -25.52 1.05
CA ASN A 336 -23.92 -25.11 2.36
C ASN A 336 -23.04 -25.71 3.48
N THR A 337 -22.08 -24.95 3.98
CA THR A 337 -21.56 -25.18 5.34
C THR A 337 -22.34 -24.30 6.31
N PRO A 338 -23.16 -24.88 7.21
CA PRO A 338 -23.81 -24.14 8.27
C PRO A 338 -22.75 -23.59 9.23
N GLY A 339 -22.77 -22.27 9.44
CA GLY A 339 -21.88 -21.58 10.38
C GLY A 339 -20.52 -21.19 9.80
N LEU A 340 -20.11 -19.95 10.05
CA LEU A 340 -18.73 -19.50 9.85
C LEU A 340 -17.77 -20.50 10.52
N PRO A 341 -16.84 -21.15 9.82
CA PRO A 341 -15.79 -21.92 10.50
C PRO A 341 -14.86 -20.91 11.18
N CYS A 342 -15.11 -20.66 12.47
CA CYS A 342 -14.26 -19.83 13.28
C CYS A 342 -12.89 -20.52 13.42
N ARG A 343 -11.92 -20.05 12.64
CA ARG A 343 -10.56 -20.58 12.63
C ARG A 343 -9.83 -20.02 13.84
N ARG A 344 -9.45 -20.92 14.74
CA ARG A 344 -8.47 -20.67 15.79
C ARG A 344 -7.09 -20.53 15.15
N SER A 345 -6.29 -19.60 15.65
CA SER A 345 -4.96 -19.32 15.14
C SER A 345 -3.94 -20.05 16.02
N ALA A 346 -3.19 -20.97 15.42
CA ALA A 346 -2.02 -21.60 16.03
C ALA A 346 -0.75 -20.96 15.47
N TYR A 347 0.10 -20.46 16.37
CA TYR A 347 1.47 -20.06 16.10
C TYR A 347 2.40 -21.09 16.71
N SER A 348 3.41 -21.51 15.99
CA SER A 348 4.46 -22.37 16.52
C SER A 348 5.81 -21.88 16.05
N ASP A 349 6.79 -21.98 16.92
CA ASP A 349 8.18 -21.65 16.66
C ASP A 349 9.07 -22.79 17.21
N GLY A 350 10.20 -22.99 16.54
CA GLY A 350 11.19 -24.00 16.88
C GLY A 350 12.58 -23.38 16.86
N ALA A 351 13.40 -23.72 17.84
CA ALA A 351 14.80 -23.31 17.88
C ALA A 351 15.70 -24.54 18.08
N PHE A 352 16.89 -24.48 17.51
CA PHE A 352 17.89 -25.53 17.66
C PHE A 352 19.25 -24.89 17.98
N GLU A 353 19.72 -25.10 19.20
CA GLU A 353 21.01 -24.57 19.66
C GLU A 353 21.79 -25.65 20.43
N LYS A 354 23.08 -25.80 20.11
CA LYS A 354 24.01 -26.68 20.84
C LYS A 354 23.51 -28.14 21.01
N GLY A 355 22.81 -28.68 20.00
CA GLY A 355 22.28 -30.05 20.03
C GLY A 355 20.93 -30.21 20.74
N VAL A 356 20.33 -29.10 21.20
CA VAL A 356 19.03 -29.10 21.89
C VAL A 356 17.98 -28.43 21.01
N GLY A 357 16.92 -29.17 20.68
CA GLY A 357 15.73 -28.62 20.03
C GLY A 357 14.74 -28.11 21.08
N THR A 358 14.36 -26.84 21.02
CA THR A 358 13.28 -26.26 21.82
C THR A 358 12.14 -25.85 20.91
N TRP A 359 10.93 -25.85 21.46
CA TRP A 359 9.75 -25.44 20.72
C TRP A 359 8.81 -24.61 21.61
N GLY A 360 8.07 -23.74 20.97
CA GLY A 360 6.99 -22.94 21.57
C GLY A 360 5.77 -22.95 20.66
N ALA A 361 4.59 -22.87 21.25
CA ALA A 361 3.36 -22.67 20.49
C ALA A 361 2.34 -21.83 21.26
N LEU A 362 1.59 -21.01 20.54
CA LEU A 362 0.48 -20.22 21.04
C LEU A 362 -0.77 -20.56 20.24
N MET A 363 -1.82 -21.01 20.91
CA MET A 363 -3.15 -21.16 20.32
C MET A 363 -4.06 -20.05 20.85
N LEU A 364 -4.73 -19.35 19.95
CA LEU A 364 -5.71 -18.33 20.25
C LEU A 364 -7.09 -18.79 19.77
N ASP A 365 -8.05 -18.86 20.71
CA ASP A 365 -9.48 -18.98 20.38
C ASP A 365 -10.16 -17.62 20.53
N PRO A 366 -10.45 -16.92 19.42
CA PRO A 366 -11.08 -15.60 19.48
C PRO A 366 -12.54 -15.65 19.94
N VAL A 367 -13.20 -16.82 19.94
CA VAL A 367 -14.60 -16.95 20.39
C VAL A 367 -14.69 -17.01 21.91
N THR A 368 -13.80 -17.79 22.53
CA THR A 368 -13.81 -17.99 23.98
C THR A 368 -12.83 -17.07 24.71
N SER A 369 -12.04 -16.27 23.96
CA SER A 369 -10.91 -15.49 24.47
C SER A 369 -9.86 -16.34 25.19
N GLN A 370 -9.88 -17.66 24.99
CA GLN A 370 -8.91 -18.57 25.60
C GLN A 370 -7.59 -18.52 24.83
N ARG A 371 -6.50 -18.58 25.61
CA ARG A 371 -5.14 -18.57 25.12
C ARG A 371 -4.43 -19.76 25.74
N TRP A 372 -3.78 -20.57 24.91
CA TRP A 372 -2.94 -21.65 25.38
C TRP A 372 -1.52 -21.39 24.91
N ILE A 373 -0.59 -21.43 25.85
CA ILE A 373 0.84 -21.32 25.61
C ILE A 373 1.45 -22.67 25.92
N PHE A 374 2.18 -23.19 24.97
CA PHE A 374 2.91 -24.45 25.06
C PHE A 374 4.38 -24.17 24.80
N GLY A 375 5.22 -24.99 25.40
CA GLY A 375 6.63 -25.01 25.06
C GLY A 375 7.32 -26.17 25.74
N GLY A 376 8.52 -26.48 25.27
CA GLY A 376 9.33 -27.52 25.86
C GLY A 376 10.55 -27.83 25.03
N GLN A 377 11.20 -28.91 25.41
CA GLN A 377 12.30 -29.50 24.65
C GLN A 377 11.77 -30.65 23.80
N VAL A 378 12.34 -30.81 22.63
CA VAL A 378 12.14 -32.01 21.82
C VAL A 378 12.90 -33.16 22.49
N PRO A 379 12.28 -34.34 22.69
CA PRO A 379 12.95 -35.50 23.25
C PRO A 379 14.24 -35.88 22.51
N ASP A 380 15.32 -36.16 23.26
CA ASP A 380 16.64 -36.51 22.70
C ASP A 380 16.61 -37.69 21.72
N CYS A 381 15.68 -38.63 21.90
CA CYS A 381 15.52 -39.77 21.00
C CYS A 381 15.05 -39.35 19.60
N LEU A 382 14.19 -38.33 19.50
CA LEU A 382 13.74 -37.76 18.23
C LEU A 382 14.85 -36.91 17.60
N MET A 383 15.54 -36.10 18.40
CA MET A 383 16.69 -35.31 17.93
C MET A 383 17.79 -36.20 17.34
N LYS A 384 18.17 -37.28 18.03
CA LYS A 384 19.14 -38.27 17.52
C LYS A 384 18.67 -38.92 16.22
N ARG A 385 17.38 -39.23 16.11
CA ARG A 385 16.80 -39.85 14.91
C ARG A 385 16.80 -38.87 13.72
N TRP A 386 16.42 -37.62 13.94
CA TRP A 386 16.41 -36.60 12.89
C TRP A 386 17.81 -36.22 12.45
N HIS A 387 18.78 -36.14 13.36
CA HIS A 387 20.17 -35.96 12.96
C HIS A 387 20.70 -37.10 12.07
N ALA A 388 20.29 -38.34 12.35
CA ALA A 388 20.67 -39.49 11.53
C ALA A 388 20.00 -39.50 10.13
N THR A 389 18.90 -38.77 9.93
CA THR A 389 18.12 -38.79 8.67
C THR A 389 18.16 -37.49 7.87
N ALA A 390 18.15 -36.34 8.54
CA ALA A 390 18.05 -34.99 7.97
C ALA A 390 19.37 -34.20 8.03
N GLY A 391 20.38 -34.70 8.77
CA GLY A 391 21.69 -34.04 8.92
C GLY A 391 21.72 -33.02 10.05
N GLU A 392 22.57 -31.99 9.92
CA GLU A 392 22.76 -30.97 10.97
C GLU A 392 21.60 -29.97 11.07
N GLN A 393 20.84 -29.76 9.99
CA GLN A 393 19.71 -28.83 9.95
C GLN A 393 18.39 -29.54 10.27
N VAL A 394 18.04 -29.58 11.57
CA VAL A 394 16.81 -30.25 12.07
C VAL A 394 15.68 -29.27 12.44
N ILE A 395 15.80 -28.01 12.02
CA ILE A 395 14.87 -26.93 12.42
C ILE A 395 13.44 -27.19 11.93
N CYS A 396 13.29 -27.76 10.72
CA CYS A 396 11.98 -28.08 10.15
C CYS A 396 11.26 -29.17 10.93
N GLU A 397 11.99 -30.17 11.42
CA GLU A 397 11.46 -31.25 12.24
C GLU A 397 11.05 -30.74 13.62
N VAL A 398 11.83 -29.83 14.21
CA VAL A 398 11.50 -29.16 15.47
C VAL A 398 10.21 -28.32 15.33
N GLU A 399 10.07 -27.53 14.26
CA GLU A 399 8.84 -26.77 13.97
C GLU A 399 7.63 -27.69 13.72
N ALA A 400 7.81 -28.75 12.95
CA ALA A 400 6.74 -29.72 12.67
C ALA A 400 6.30 -30.45 13.95
N TYR A 401 7.24 -30.76 14.83
CA TYR A 401 6.97 -31.34 16.14
C TYR A 401 6.19 -30.39 17.04
N ALA A 402 6.60 -29.11 17.09
CA ALA A 402 5.91 -28.04 17.83
C ALA A 402 4.42 -27.98 17.45
N LEU A 403 4.14 -28.04 16.15
CA LEU A 403 2.78 -28.02 15.64
C LEU A 403 2.03 -29.33 15.97
N ALA A 404 2.65 -30.48 15.72
CA ALA A 404 2.02 -31.79 15.92
C ALA A 404 1.64 -32.02 17.39
N ILE A 405 2.53 -31.70 18.33
CA ILE A 405 2.29 -31.89 19.76
C ILE A 405 1.22 -30.93 20.28
N THR A 406 1.18 -29.70 19.76
CA THR A 406 0.15 -28.71 20.11
C THR A 406 -1.22 -29.15 19.64
N LEU A 407 -1.34 -29.61 18.40
CA LEU A 407 -2.58 -30.14 17.85
C LEU A 407 -3.03 -31.41 18.57
N PHE A 408 -2.09 -32.29 18.94
CA PHE A 408 -2.38 -33.50 19.70
C PHE A 408 -2.85 -33.18 21.13
N GLY A 409 -2.18 -32.27 21.83
CA GLY A 409 -2.56 -31.85 23.18
C GLY A 409 -3.96 -31.21 23.22
N LEU A 410 -4.32 -30.50 22.15
CA LEU A 410 -5.63 -29.86 22.01
C LEU A 410 -6.67 -30.72 21.27
N ARG A 411 -6.36 -31.98 20.92
CA ARG A 411 -7.24 -32.83 20.10
C ARG A 411 -8.66 -32.93 20.65
N GLY A 412 -8.82 -33.03 21.97
CA GLY A 412 -10.14 -33.08 22.63
C GLY A 412 -10.96 -31.80 22.43
N PHE A 413 -10.29 -30.65 22.39
CA PHE A 413 -10.88 -29.34 22.10
C PHE A 413 -11.07 -29.07 20.61
N LEU A 414 -10.30 -29.73 19.74
CA LEU A 414 -10.29 -29.53 18.29
C LEU A 414 -11.19 -30.51 17.51
N THR A 415 -11.75 -31.54 18.15
CA THR A 415 -12.62 -32.53 17.50
C THR A 415 -13.80 -31.88 16.75
N GLY A 416 -13.91 -32.15 15.44
CA GLY A 416 -14.96 -31.59 14.57
C GLY A 416 -14.74 -30.13 14.11
N ARG A 417 -13.54 -29.57 14.30
CA ARG A 417 -13.23 -28.15 14.03
C ARG A 417 -11.95 -28.00 13.20
N CYS A 418 -11.89 -27.02 12.28
CA CYS A 418 -10.72 -26.77 11.42
C CYS A 418 -9.79 -25.68 12.00
N PRO A 419 -8.61 -26.01 12.56
CA PRO A 419 -7.60 -25.01 12.94
C PRO A 419 -6.91 -24.39 11.70
N GLY A 420 -6.52 -23.12 11.80
CA GLY A 420 -5.57 -22.49 10.88
C GLY A 420 -4.20 -22.37 11.57
N CYS A 421 -3.13 -22.83 10.92
CA CYS A 421 -1.79 -22.85 11.50
C CYS A 421 -0.85 -21.93 10.72
N CYS A 422 -0.07 -21.13 11.44
CA CYS A 422 1.00 -20.28 10.91
C CYS A 422 2.33 -20.76 11.52
N VAL A 423 3.29 -21.09 10.66
CA VAL A 423 4.67 -21.44 11.04
C VAL A 423 5.56 -20.30 10.57
N GLU A 424 6.33 -19.71 11.47
CA GLU A 424 7.21 -18.58 11.18
C GLU A 424 8.55 -19.12 10.65
N ARG A 425 8.84 -18.92 9.35
CA ARG A 425 10.13 -19.32 8.77
C ARG A 425 11.12 -18.17 8.89
N HIS A 426 12.12 -18.29 9.73
CA HIS A 426 13.38 -17.57 9.52
C HIS A 426 14.28 -18.40 8.59
N ALA A 427 14.32 -18.04 7.31
CA ALA A 427 15.38 -18.51 6.43
C ALA A 427 16.69 -17.86 6.88
N GLN A 428 17.51 -18.58 7.64
CA GLN A 428 18.95 -18.31 7.66
C GLN A 428 19.48 -18.70 6.28
N GLY A 429 20.01 -17.71 5.55
CA GLY A 429 20.51 -17.91 4.20
C GLY A 429 21.61 -18.96 4.18
N SER A 430 21.40 -20.01 3.39
CA SER A 430 22.50 -20.78 2.82
C SER A 430 22.83 -20.17 1.46
N GLU A 431 24.08 -19.74 1.33
CA GLU A 431 24.72 -19.40 0.07
C GLU A 431 24.54 -20.56 -0.92
N LEU A 432 23.99 -20.24 -2.09
CA LEU A 432 24.09 -21.09 -3.27
C LEU A 432 25.16 -20.46 -4.16
N THR A 433 26.34 -21.08 -4.17
CA THR A 433 27.29 -21.03 -5.30
C THR A 433 26.64 -21.51 -6.58
#